data_AF-A0A2E4G8R2-F1
#
_entry.id   AF-A0A2E4G8R2-F1
#
_cell.length_a   1.000
_cell.length_b   1.000
_cell.length_c   1.000
_cell.angle_alpha   90.00
_cell.angle_beta   90.00
_cell.angle_gamma   90.00
#
_symmetry.space_group_name_H-M   'P 1'
#
loop_
_entity.id
_entity.type
_entity.pdbx_description
1 polymer ?
#
loop_
_entity_poly.entity_id
_entity_poly.type
_entity_poly.pdbx_seq_one_letter_code
_entity_poly.pdbx_strand_id
1 'polypeptide(L)'
;MQNCFNNIYILLLTLSLSSVLIAQPDWQVPFTSYGHPDLQGVWTSASVTSLERDKTLGGTLIVDIEEARRLENESAFNVLTEADSAPSDPN
;
A
#
# COMPACT_ATOMS: atom_id res chain seq x y z
N MET A 1 43.10 18.14 -23.36
CA MET A 1 42.33 19.06 -22.48
C MET A 1 40.83 18.77 -22.49
N GLN A 2 40.19 18.45 -23.64
CA GLN A 2 38.75 18.12 -23.73
C GLN A 2 38.27 16.99 -22.79
N ASN A 3 39.06 15.93 -22.63
CA ASN A 3 38.70 14.78 -21.79
C ASN A 3 38.66 15.10 -20.28
N CYS A 4 39.43 16.11 -19.82
CA CYS A 4 39.38 16.58 -18.44
C CYS A 4 38.08 17.34 -18.15
N PHE A 5 37.60 18.14 -19.11
CA PHE A 5 36.33 18.85 -18.99
C PHE A 5 35.14 17.88 -18.99
N ASN A 6 35.14 16.86 -19.86
CA ASN A 6 34.08 15.84 -19.86
C ASN A 6 34.06 15.01 -18.56
N ASN A 7 35.22 14.65 -18.01
CA ASN A 7 35.28 13.93 -16.73
C ASN A 7 34.81 14.79 -15.55
N ILE A 8 35.07 16.10 -15.58
CA ILE A 8 34.54 17.05 -14.58
C ILE A 8 33.01 17.16 -14.68
N TYR A 9 32.45 17.21 -15.89
CA TYR A 9 31.00 17.19 -16.07
C TYR A 9 30.35 15.89 -15.60
N ILE A 10 30.97 14.73 -15.86
CA ILE A 10 30.50 13.43 -15.37
C ILE A 10 30.54 13.40 -13.84
N LEU A 11 31.63 13.88 -13.22
CA LEU A 11 31.75 13.95 -11.76
C LEU A 11 30.66 14.85 -11.15
N LEU A 12 30.44 16.04 -11.71
CA LEU A 12 29.40 16.97 -11.27
C LEU A 12 27.99 16.39 -11.44
N LEU A 13 27.73 15.66 -12.54
CA LEU A 13 26.45 14.99 -12.78
C LEU A 13 26.18 13.89 -11.74
N THR A 14 27.18 13.07 -11.42
CA THR A 14 27.05 12.02 -10.39
C THR A 14 26.86 12.56 -8.98
N LEU A 15 27.48 13.70 -8.66
CA LEU A 15 27.35 14.34 -7.34
C LEU A 15 25.95 14.93 -7.14
N SER A 16 25.33 15.49 -8.19
CA SER A 16 23.96 16.01 -8.13
C SER A 16 22.87 14.95 -7.97
N LEU A 17 23.12 13.71 -8.39
CA LEU A 17 22.14 12.61 -8.30
C LEU A 17 22.10 11.94 -6.91
N SER A 18 23.07 12.25 -6.05
CA SER A 18 23.22 11.63 -4.73
C SER A 18 22.23 12.17 -3.69
N SER A 19 21.55 13.28 -3.97
CA SER A 19 20.61 13.95 -3.06
C SER A 19 19.28 13.20 -2.85
N VAL A 20 19.07 12.05 -3.51
CA VAL A 20 17.81 11.29 -3.45
C VAL A 20 17.84 10.21 -2.34
N LEU A 21 18.96 9.96 -1.67
CA LEU A 21 18.98 9.21 -0.41
C LEU A 21 18.60 10.13 0.77
N ILE A 22 17.42 10.73 0.72
CA ILE A 22 16.78 11.26 1.93
C ILE A 22 16.37 10.03 2.73
N ALA A 23 17.15 9.70 3.77
CA ALA A 23 16.69 8.80 4.82
C ALA A 23 15.31 9.28 5.26
N GLN A 24 14.31 8.39 5.25
CA GLN A 24 13.02 8.76 5.81
C GLN A 24 13.27 9.25 7.24
N PRO A 25 12.67 10.38 7.66
CA PRO A 25 12.80 10.84 9.03
C PRO A 25 12.44 9.68 9.96
N ASP A 26 13.20 9.50 11.04
CA ASP A 26 12.90 8.49 12.05
C ASP A 26 11.43 8.66 12.47
N TRP A 27 10.58 7.71 12.05
CA TRP A 27 9.15 7.82 12.28
C TRP A 27 8.89 7.82 13.79
N GLN A 28 8.21 8.86 14.25
CA GLN A 28 7.76 8.99 15.64
C GLN A 28 6.25 8.78 15.68
N VAL A 29 5.80 7.99 16.65
CA VAL A 29 4.37 7.76 16.90
C VAL A 29 3.74 9.11 17.29
N PRO A 30 2.73 9.62 16.56
CA PRO A 30 1.99 10.79 17.02
C PRO A 30 1.19 10.42 18.27
N PHE A 31 1.10 11.33 19.23
CA PHE A 31 0.31 11.15 20.46
C PHE A 31 -0.79 12.19 20.55
N THR A 32 -1.94 11.76 21.06
CA THR A 32 -3.04 12.63 21.47
C THR A 32 -2.64 13.52 22.65
N SER A 33 -3.44 14.55 22.96
CA SER A 33 -3.23 15.42 24.14
C SER A 33 -3.25 14.67 25.49
N TYR A 34 -3.79 13.45 25.51
CA TYR A 34 -3.83 12.57 26.67
C TYR A 34 -2.66 11.57 26.72
N GLY A 35 -1.72 11.63 25.77
CA GLY A 35 -0.51 10.80 25.76
C GLY A 35 -0.68 9.39 25.18
N HIS A 36 -1.78 9.11 24.46
CA HIS A 36 -2.00 7.84 23.75
C HIS A 36 -1.65 7.95 22.26
N PRO A 37 -1.19 6.87 21.60
CA PRO A 37 -0.97 6.86 20.15
C PRO A 37 -2.18 7.40 19.40
N ASP A 38 -1.95 8.33 18.49
CA ASP A 38 -2.99 8.94 17.68
C ASP A 38 -3.26 8.06 16.45
N LEU A 39 -4.39 7.36 16.49
CA LEU A 39 -4.90 6.52 15.40
C LEU A 39 -6.09 7.17 14.69
N GLN A 40 -6.24 8.50 14.78
CA GLN A 40 -7.27 9.22 14.06
C GLN A 40 -6.91 9.35 12.57
N GLY A 41 -7.94 9.45 11.72
CA GLY A 41 -7.76 9.57 10.28
C GLY A 41 -8.95 9.01 9.51
N VAL A 42 -8.85 9.02 8.18
CA VAL A 42 -9.81 8.34 7.30
C VAL A 42 -9.32 6.91 7.13
N TRP A 43 -10.05 5.97 7.73
CA TRP A 43 -9.81 4.55 7.61
C TRP A 43 -10.70 3.96 6.52
N THR A 44 -10.16 3.00 5.76
CA THR A 44 -10.93 2.21 4.80
C THR A 44 -10.71 0.72 5.08
N SER A 45 -11.78 -0.06 4.95
CA SER A 45 -11.72 -1.52 5.02
C SER A 45 -11.36 -2.14 3.67
N ALA A 46 -10.63 -1.41 2.81
CA ALA A 46 -10.44 -1.73 1.39
C ALA A 46 -9.86 -3.11 1.08
N SER A 47 -9.30 -3.79 2.08
CA SER A 47 -8.89 -5.19 1.94
C SER A 47 -9.11 -5.90 3.27
N VAL A 48 -10.12 -6.78 3.31
CA VAL A 48 -10.36 -7.66 4.46
C VAL A 48 -9.98 -9.09 4.07
N THR A 49 -8.89 -9.59 4.64
CA THR A 49 -8.49 -10.99 4.49
C THR A 49 -9.12 -11.81 5.60
N SER A 50 -9.82 -12.89 5.26
CA SER A 50 -10.34 -13.82 6.26
C SER A 50 -9.18 -14.51 6.98
N LEU A 51 -9.29 -14.63 8.32
CA LEU A 51 -8.27 -15.33 9.12
C LEU A 51 -8.38 -16.85 8.97
N GLU A 52 -9.58 -17.33 8.66
CA GLU A 52 -9.87 -18.74 8.44
C GLU A 52 -10.08 -19.01 6.94
N ARG A 53 -9.86 -20.26 6.55
CA ARG A 53 -10.17 -20.74 5.21
C ARG A 53 -11.69 -20.81 5.03
N ASP A 54 -12.15 -20.38 3.86
CA ASP A 54 -13.56 -20.53 3.51
C ASP A 54 -13.98 -22.01 3.55
N LYS A 55 -15.10 -22.27 4.24
CA LYS A 55 -15.70 -23.60 4.37
C LYS A 55 -16.09 -24.18 3.01
N THR A 56 -16.40 -23.34 2.03
CA THR A 56 -16.75 -23.76 0.66
C THR A 56 -15.58 -24.44 -0.05
N LEU A 57 -14.34 -24.04 0.25
CA LEU A 57 -13.13 -24.63 -0.31
C LEU A 57 -12.78 -25.98 0.33
N GLY A 58 -13.28 -26.25 1.54
CA GLY A 58 -13.10 -27.54 2.21
C GLY A 58 -11.66 -28.04 2.21
N GLY A 59 -11.42 -29.19 1.57
CA GLY A 59 -10.10 -29.82 1.43
C GLY A 59 -9.35 -29.46 0.14
N THR A 60 -9.90 -28.59 -0.71
CA THR A 60 -9.27 -28.15 -1.96
C THR A 60 -8.03 -27.32 -1.63
N LEU A 61 -6.87 -27.80 -2.07
CA LEU A 61 -5.57 -27.16 -1.78
C LEU A 61 -5.07 -26.26 -2.92
N ILE A 62 -5.58 -26.47 -4.13
CA ILE A 62 -5.12 -25.80 -5.34
C ILE A 62 -6.35 -25.33 -6.12
N VAL A 63 -6.34 -24.07 -6.50
CA VAL A 63 -7.29 -23.46 -7.44
C VAL A 63 -6.52 -22.97 -8.66
N ASP A 64 -7.13 -23.03 -9.84
CA ASP A 64 -6.54 -22.42 -11.02
C ASP A 64 -6.75 -20.89 -11.00
N ILE A 65 -6.14 -20.20 -11.97
CA ILE A 65 -6.15 -18.73 -12.03
C ILE A 65 -7.56 -18.18 -12.25
N GLU A 66 -8.39 -18.88 -13.03
CA GLU A 66 -9.74 -18.39 -13.32
C GLU A 66 -10.62 -18.51 -12.09
N GLU A 67 -10.53 -19.65 -11.40
CA GLU A 67 -11.23 -19.89 -10.15
C GLU A 67 -10.77 -18.94 -9.04
N ALA A 68 -9.47 -18.68 -8.93
CA ALA A 68 -8.94 -17.70 -7.98
C ALA A 68 -9.53 -16.30 -8.20
N ARG A 69 -9.62 -15.87 -9.47
CA ARG A 69 -10.22 -14.57 -9.82
C ARG A 69 -11.71 -14.54 -9.48
N ARG A 70 -12.42 -15.64 -9.75
CA ARG A 70 -13.83 -15.75 -9.41
C ARG A 70 -14.06 -15.63 -7.90
N LEU A 71 -13.25 -16.34 -7.08
CA LEU A 71 -13.32 -16.26 -5.62
C LEU A 71 -13.02 -14.86 -5.08
N GLU A 72 -12.05 -14.17 -5.68
CA GLU A 72 -11.73 -12.77 -5.33
C GLU A 72 -12.90 -11.83 -5.63
N ASN A 73 -13.46 -11.90 -6.85
CA ASN A 73 -14.57 -11.06 -7.30
C ASN A 73 -15.85 -11.31 -6.50
N GLU A 74 -16.13 -12.56 -6.14
CA GLU A 74 -17.33 -12.93 -5.37
C GLU A 74 -17.14 -12.79 -3.85
N SER A 75 -15.95 -12.43 -3.38
CA SER A 75 -15.73 -12.31 -1.94
C SER A 75 -16.63 -11.22 -1.37
N ALA A 76 -17.39 -11.56 -0.33
CA ALA A 76 -18.34 -10.65 0.29
C ALA A 76 -17.68 -9.34 0.75
N PHE A 77 -16.42 -9.40 1.18
CA PHE A 77 -15.67 -8.22 1.62
C PHE A 77 -15.27 -7.27 0.49
N ASN A 78 -14.95 -7.79 -0.70
CA ASN A 78 -14.67 -6.94 -1.85
C ASN A 78 -15.93 -6.23 -2.32
N VAL A 79 -17.07 -6.93 -2.35
CA VAL A 79 -18.38 -6.34 -2.66
C VAL A 79 -18.75 -5.24 -1.65
N LEU A 80 -18.55 -5.48 -0.35
CA LEU A 80 -18.78 -4.47 0.69
C LEU A 80 -17.85 -3.27 0.54
N THR A 81 -16.58 -3.50 0.20
CA THR A 81 -15.61 -2.43 -0.04
C THR A 81 -16.03 -1.52 -1.19
N GLU A 82 -16.54 -2.09 -2.28
CA GLU A 82 -17.06 -1.31 -3.41
C GLU A 82 -18.25 -0.44 -3.00
N ALA A 83 -19.16 -0.99 -2.18
CA ALA A 83 -20.29 -0.25 -1.64
C ALA A 83 -19.86 0.86 -0.67
N ASP A 84 -18.89 0.60 0.21
CA ASP A 84 -18.34 1.59 1.15
C ASP A 84 -17.59 2.71 0.43
N SER A 85 -17.07 2.42 -0.77
CA SER A 85 -16.40 3.42 -1.62
C SER A 85 -17.38 4.31 -2.39
N ALA A 86 -18.67 3.97 -2.39
CA ALA A 86 -19.69 4.79 -3.02
C ALA A 86 -19.91 6.10 -2.25
N PRO A 87 -20.32 7.19 -2.93
CA PRO A 87 -20.72 8.40 -2.24
C PRO A 87 -21.83 8.12 -1.22
N SER A 88 -21.69 8.64 -0.01
CA SER A 88 -22.77 8.58 0.99
C SER A 88 -24.00 9.33 0.47
N ASP A 89 -25.19 8.72 0.55
CA ASP A 89 -26.45 9.41 0.22
C ASP A 89 -26.68 10.55 1.23
N PRO A 90 -26.78 11.81 0.78
CA PRO A 90 -26.94 12.95 1.68
C PRO A 90 -28.37 13.15 2.20
N ASN A 91 -29.36 12.33 1.79
CA ASN A 91 -30.78 12.50 2.15
C ASN A 91 -31.30 11.52 3.20
#